data_AF-A0A561VSC0-F1
#
_entry.id   AF-A0A561VSC0-F1
#
_cell.length_a   1.000
_cell.length_b   1.000
_cell.length_c   1.000
_cell.angle_alpha   90.00
_cell.angle_beta   90.00
_cell.angle_gamma   90.00
#
_symmetry.space_group_name_H-M   'P 1'
#
loop_
_entity.id
_entity.type
_entity.pdbx_description
1 polymer ?
#
loop_
_entity_poly.entity_id
_entity_poly.type
_entity_poly.pdbx_seq_one_letter_code
_entity_poly.pdbx_strand_id
1 'polypeptide(L)'
;MIVVAQRSIDGRVALDRAGVAAQTGASRSTVNHWHRNRDRFGFPEAFTHDGGEWFWLDDITAFHAAHLAAKKAVLTEVDRSGGPNDRVTSGGAAAILGYASHRNLPDELIDHPDFVEELPSGRIRRYWYRRTVWAHADARTGRQSTGRTPGTTNRVRKPHPYADDPRLHAAAQLLAEAKKAGCDRRGLGVELARRLGITERTAQRLLTAAEGDPSSYGMRP
;
A
#
# COMPACT_ATOMS: atom_id res chain seq x y z
N MET A 1 -28.20 12.84 15.16
CA MET A 1 -28.92 12.61 13.88
C MET A 1 -29.00 11.11 13.68
N ILE A 2 -30.22 10.58 13.58
CA ILE A 2 -30.43 9.16 13.28
C ILE A 2 -29.94 8.94 11.85
N VAL A 3 -28.90 8.11 11.69
CA VAL A 3 -28.36 7.73 10.38
C VAL A 3 -29.38 6.80 9.75
N VAL A 4 -30.25 7.36 8.91
CA VAL A 4 -31.21 6.57 8.16
C VAL A 4 -30.48 5.97 6.97
N ALA A 5 -30.04 4.72 7.12
CA ALA A 5 -29.27 4.01 6.08
C ALA A 5 -30.06 3.84 4.78
N GLN A 6 -31.39 3.72 4.86
CA GLN A 6 -32.26 3.54 3.71
C GLN A 6 -33.62 4.19 3.95
N ARG A 7 -34.23 4.70 2.89
CA ARG A 7 -35.57 5.28 2.90
C ARG A 7 -36.30 4.99 1.60
N SER A 8 -37.61 4.79 1.67
CA SER A 8 -38.46 4.79 0.47
C SER A 8 -38.87 6.23 0.14
N ILE A 9 -38.55 6.68 -1.07
CA ILE A 9 -38.89 8.00 -1.62
C ILE A 9 -39.55 7.75 -2.96
N ASP A 10 -40.80 8.21 -3.12
CA ASP A 10 -41.61 8.04 -4.34
C ASP A 10 -41.69 6.58 -4.84
N GLY A 11 -41.79 5.63 -3.90
CA GLY A 11 -41.90 4.20 -4.19
C GLY A 11 -40.58 3.52 -4.58
N ARG A 12 -39.46 4.24 -4.58
CA ARG A 12 -38.12 3.71 -4.84
C ARG A 12 -37.26 3.75 -3.57
N VAL A 13 -36.32 2.83 -3.44
CA VAL A 13 -35.42 2.78 -2.28
C VAL A 13 -34.20 3.66 -2.52
N ALA A 14 -33.96 4.59 -1.61
CA ALA A 14 -32.80 5.46 -1.59
C ALA A 14 -31.93 5.17 -0.36
N LEU A 15 -30.62 5.30 -0.52
CA LEU A 15 -29.59 5.09 0.49
C LEU A 15 -28.89 6.41 0.80
N ASP A 16 -28.58 6.64 2.07
CA ASP A 16 -27.60 7.66 2.43
C ASP A 16 -26.17 7.10 2.26
N ARG A 17 -25.13 7.89 2.52
CA ARG A 17 -23.73 7.41 2.41
C ARG A 17 -23.42 6.21 3.33
N ALA A 18 -24.15 6.00 4.42
CA ALA A 18 -23.97 4.84 5.30
C ALA A 18 -24.67 3.61 4.71
N GLY A 19 -25.86 3.79 4.15
CA GLY A 19 -26.55 2.78 3.36
C GLY A 19 -25.72 2.28 2.20
N VAL A 20 -25.10 3.20 1.43
CA VAL A 20 -24.20 2.82 0.34
C VAL A 20 -23.03 1.97 0.87
N ALA A 21 -22.39 2.41 1.97
CA ALA A 21 -21.28 1.66 2.57
C ALA A 21 -21.70 0.25 3.01
N ALA A 22 -22.87 0.12 3.63
CA ALA A 22 -23.42 -1.18 4.03
C ALA A 22 -23.77 -2.05 2.82
N GLN A 23 -24.39 -1.47 1.79
CA GLN A 23 -24.82 -2.15 0.57
C GLN A 23 -23.64 -2.68 -0.26
N THR A 24 -22.56 -1.91 -0.36
CA THR A 24 -21.38 -2.32 -1.15
C THR A 24 -20.31 -3.02 -0.31
N GLY A 25 -20.46 -3.09 1.01
CA GLY A 25 -19.42 -3.54 1.94
C GLY A 25 -18.15 -2.67 1.95
N ALA A 26 -18.24 -1.44 1.43
CA ALA A 26 -17.10 -0.52 1.35
C ALA A 26 -17.04 0.39 2.58
N SER A 27 -15.85 0.90 2.91
CA SER A 27 -15.74 1.91 3.97
C SER A 27 -16.43 3.22 3.57
N ARG A 28 -16.95 3.98 4.53
CA ARG A 28 -17.53 5.32 4.26
C ARG A 28 -16.52 6.28 3.60
N SER A 29 -15.23 6.14 3.90
CA SER A 29 -14.15 6.89 3.23
C SER A 29 -14.04 6.53 1.75
N THR A 30 -14.15 5.24 1.42
CA THR A 30 -14.18 4.74 0.05
C THR A 30 -15.38 5.30 -0.73
N VAL A 31 -16.56 5.29 -0.11
CA VAL A 31 -17.78 5.88 -0.72
C VAL A 31 -17.58 7.38 -0.99
N ASN A 32 -17.05 8.14 -0.02
CA ASN A 32 -16.73 9.55 -0.23
C ASN A 32 -15.71 9.76 -1.37
N HIS A 33 -14.74 8.86 -1.50
CA HIS A 33 -13.74 8.91 -2.57
C HIS A 33 -14.37 8.65 -3.95
N TRP A 34 -15.23 7.64 -4.06
CA TRP A 34 -15.98 7.37 -5.30
C TRP A 34 -16.86 8.56 -5.68
N HIS A 35 -17.63 9.11 -4.73
CA HIS A 35 -18.50 10.24 -4.98
C HIS A 35 -17.73 11.50 -5.42
N ARG A 36 -16.62 11.84 -4.74
CA ARG A 36 -15.76 12.98 -5.12
C ARG A 36 -15.17 12.83 -6.52
N ASN A 37 -14.89 11.60 -6.95
CA ASN A 37 -14.27 11.28 -8.23
C ASN A 37 -15.25 10.56 -9.17
N ARG A 38 -16.54 10.94 -9.11
CA ARG A 38 -17.61 10.19 -9.78
C ARG A 38 -17.40 10.05 -11.28
N ASP A 39 -16.89 11.09 -11.95
CA ASP A 39 -16.62 11.07 -13.40
C ASP A 39 -15.60 9.99 -13.77
N ARG A 40 -14.65 9.71 -12.88
CA ARG A 40 -13.64 8.67 -13.07
C ARG A 40 -14.19 7.27 -12.82
N PHE A 41 -15.04 7.13 -11.80
CA PHE A 41 -15.51 5.80 -11.35
C PHE A 41 -16.88 5.41 -11.92
N GLY A 42 -17.61 6.33 -12.55
CA GLY A 42 -19.01 6.16 -12.92
C GLY A 42 -19.93 6.06 -11.69
N PHE A 43 -19.59 6.73 -10.59
CA PHE A 43 -20.39 6.67 -9.35
C PHE A 43 -21.72 7.44 -9.54
N PRO A 44 -22.87 6.93 -9.07
CA PRO A 44 -24.17 7.57 -9.28
C PRO A 44 -24.24 8.99 -8.74
N GLU A 45 -25.05 9.82 -9.40
CA GLU A 45 -25.31 11.19 -8.95
C GLU A 45 -26.23 11.18 -7.72
N ALA A 46 -25.86 11.98 -6.73
CA ALA A 46 -26.68 12.18 -5.56
C ALA A 46 -27.87 13.08 -5.87
N PHE A 47 -28.96 12.91 -5.13
CA PHE A 47 -30.06 13.87 -5.08
C PHE A 47 -30.33 14.33 -3.66
N THR A 48 -30.92 15.51 -3.52
CA THR A 48 -31.27 16.08 -2.22
C THR A 48 -32.73 15.79 -1.89
N HIS A 49 -33.00 15.25 -0.70
CA HIS A 49 -34.35 15.05 -0.19
C HIS A 49 -34.35 15.24 1.34
N ASP A 50 -35.29 16.04 1.84
CA ASP A 50 -35.39 16.45 3.25
C ASP A 50 -34.07 16.97 3.84
N GLY A 51 -33.32 17.74 3.05
CA GLY A 51 -32.01 18.28 3.44
C GLY A 51 -30.88 17.25 3.56
N GLY A 52 -31.15 15.98 3.22
CA GLY A 52 -30.17 14.91 3.15
C GLY A 52 -29.74 14.61 1.71
N GLU A 53 -28.53 14.07 1.56
CA GLU A 53 -27.99 13.56 0.30
C GLU A 53 -28.28 12.06 0.17
N TRP A 54 -28.91 11.67 -0.93
CA TRP A 54 -29.41 10.32 -1.18
C TRP A 54 -28.96 9.78 -2.54
N PHE A 55 -28.88 8.45 -2.64
CA PHE A 55 -28.55 7.71 -3.85
C PHE A 55 -29.58 6.61 -4.07
N TRP A 56 -30.05 6.38 -5.30
CA TRP A 56 -30.96 5.27 -5.55
C TRP A 56 -30.25 3.92 -5.38
N LEU A 57 -30.90 2.98 -4.69
CA LEU A 57 -30.37 1.64 -4.44
C LEU A 57 -30.01 0.91 -5.74
N ASP A 58 -30.86 1.01 -6.75
CA ASP A 58 -30.69 0.32 -8.03
C ASP A 58 -29.44 0.83 -8.75
N ASP A 59 -29.22 2.15 -8.76
CA ASP A 59 -28.06 2.79 -9.36
C ASP A 59 -26.77 2.40 -8.62
N ILE A 60 -26.81 2.36 -7.29
CA ILE A 60 -25.68 1.91 -6.47
C ILE A 60 -25.36 0.43 -6.71
N THR A 61 -26.40 -0.39 -6.87
CA THR A 61 -26.24 -1.82 -7.15
C THR A 61 -25.63 -2.04 -8.54
N ALA A 62 -26.12 -1.33 -9.56
CA ALA A 62 -25.59 -1.36 -10.91
C ALA A 62 -24.13 -0.87 -10.96
N PHE A 63 -23.83 0.25 -10.31
CA PHE A 63 -22.47 0.77 -10.16
C PHE A 63 -21.55 -0.28 -9.51
N HIS A 64 -21.98 -0.89 -8.40
CA HIS A 64 -21.14 -1.84 -7.67
C HIS A 64 -20.83 -3.09 -8.51
N ALA A 65 -21.83 -3.63 -9.22
CA ALA A 65 -21.64 -4.74 -10.13
C ALA A 65 -20.65 -4.41 -11.27
N ALA A 66 -20.82 -3.25 -11.91
CA ALA A 66 -19.91 -2.78 -12.95
C ALA A 66 -18.48 -2.53 -12.41
N HIS A 67 -18.37 -1.95 -11.21
CA HIS A 67 -17.10 -1.70 -10.55
C HIS A 67 -16.34 -2.99 -10.22
N LEU A 68 -17.05 -4.02 -9.75
CA LEU A 68 -16.46 -5.35 -9.52
C LEU A 68 -16.04 -6.03 -10.83
N ALA A 69 -16.87 -5.94 -11.87
CA ALA A 69 -16.54 -6.48 -13.19
C ALA A 69 -15.29 -5.81 -13.79
N ALA A 70 -15.20 -4.47 -13.73
CA ALA A 70 -14.04 -3.72 -14.19
C ALA A 70 -12.78 -4.07 -13.38
N LYS A 71 -12.89 -4.21 -12.06
CA LYS A 71 -11.78 -4.70 -11.22
C LYS A 71 -11.33 -6.09 -11.63
N LYS A 72 -12.25 -7.01 -11.90
CA LYS A 72 -11.96 -8.38 -12.33
C LYS A 72 -11.27 -8.40 -13.70
N ALA A 73 -11.68 -7.55 -14.64
CA ALA A 73 -11.10 -7.46 -15.98
C ALA A 73 -9.63 -6.99 -15.99
N VAL A 74 -9.19 -6.25 -14.97
CA VAL A 74 -7.81 -5.77 -14.83
C VAL A 74 -6.92 -6.77 -14.06
N LEU A 75 -7.50 -7.82 -13.45
CA LEU A 75 -6.70 -8.86 -12.82
C LEU A 75 -5.92 -9.63 -13.88
N THR A 76 -4.70 -10.04 -13.53
CA THR A 76 -3.88 -10.92 -14.38
C THR A 76 -4.69 -12.15 -14.78
N GLU A 77 -4.70 -12.45 -16.08
CA GLU A 77 -5.40 -13.60 -16.62
C GLU A 77 -4.95 -14.88 -15.91
N VAL A 78 -5.91 -15.70 -15.49
CA VAL A 78 -5.68 -16.94 -14.76
C VAL A 78 -5.80 -18.09 -15.75
N ASP A 79 -4.78 -18.92 -15.88
CA ASP A 79 -4.85 -20.13 -16.69
C ASP A 79 -5.86 -21.12 -16.09
N ARG A 80 -6.95 -21.37 -16.83
CA ARG A 80 -8.02 -22.32 -16.47
C ARG A 80 -7.91 -23.67 -17.16
N SER A 81 -6.81 -23.95 -17.85
CA SER A 81 -6.57 -25.26 -18.47
C SER A 81 -6.27 -26.33 -17.41
N GLY A 82 -6.49 -27.60 -17.78
CA GLY A 82 -6.21 -28.76 -16.93
C GLY A 82 -7.40 -29.22 -16.06
N GLY A 83 -7.24 -30.37 -15.43
CA GLY A 83 -8.24 -30.93 -14.53
C GLY A 83 -8.25 -30.23 -13.17
N PRO A 84 -9.42 -30.02 -12.54
CA PRO A 84 -9.52 -29.35 -11.24
C PRO A 84 -8.77 -30.09 -10.12
N ASN A 85 -8.60 -31.40 -10.28
CA ASN A 85 -7.95 -32.29 -9.32
C ASN A 85 -6.48 -32.56 -9.66
N ASP A 86 -5.94 -31.93 -10.70
CA ASP A 86 -4.53 -32.05 -11.03
C ASP A 86 -3.71 -31.30 -9.98
N ARG A 87 -2.61 -31.92 -9.54
CA ARG A 87 -1.70 -31.33 -8.57
C ARG A 87 -0.67 -30.46 -9.28
N VAL A 88 -0.41 -29.29 -8.73
CA VAL A 88 0.61 -28.36 -9.21
C VAL A 88 1.58 -28.00 -8.09
N THR A 89 2.86 -27.85 -8.45
CA THR A 89 3.90 -27.33 -7.55
C THR A 89 3.79 -25.81 -7.42
N SER A 90 4.59 -25.19 -6.55
CA SER A 90 4.65 -23.72 -6.43
C SER A 90 4.94 -23.01 -7.75
N GLY A 91 5.79 -23.59 -8.61
CA GLY A 91 6.03 -23.05 -9.96
C GLY A 91 4.78 -23.10 -10.84
N GLY A 92 4.04 -24.22 -10.80
CA GLY A 92 2.78 -24.38 -11.54
C GLY A 92 1.68 -23.46 -11.02
N ALA A 93 1.53 -23.31 -9.70
CA ALA A 93 0.60 -22.36 -9.11
C ALA A 93 0.91 -20.92 -9.53
N ALA A 94 2.20 -20.54 -9.57
CA ALA A 94 2.61 -19.21 -10.00
C ALA A 94 2.27 -18.95 -11.47
N ALA A 95 2.52 -19.92 -12.35
CA ALA A 95 2.15 -19.84 -13.75
C ALA A 95 0.63 -19.71 -13.94
N ILE A 96 -0.17 -20.50 -13.21
CA ILE A 96 -1.64 -20.42 -13.24
C ILE A 96 -2.13 -19.02 -12.88
N LEU A 97 -1.49 -18.40 -11.89
CA LEU A 97 -1.85 -17.09 -11.37
C LEU A 97 -1.22 -15.92 -12.15
N GLY A 98 -0.43 -16.20 -13.19
CA GLY A 98 0.24 -15.21 -14.04
C GLY A 98 1.46 -14.53 -13.40
N TYR A 99 2.07 -15.12 -12.37
CA TYR A 99 3.28 -14.58 -11.75
C TYR A 99 4.56 -15.04 -12.47
N ALA A 100 5.51 -14.12 -12.63
CA ALA A 100 6.82 -14.43 -13.21
C ALA A 100 7.69 -15.38 -12.37
N SER A 101 7.40 -15.53 -11.07
CA SER A 101 8.17 -16.40 -10.17
C SER A 101 7.30 -16.94 -9.05
N HIS A 102 7.57 -18.18 -8.63
CA HIS A 102 6.94 -18.80 -7.46
C HIS A 102 7.21 -18.07 -6.15
N ARG A 103 8.22 -17.18 -6.10
CA ARG A 103 8.50 -16.33 -4.94
C ARG A 103 7.48 -15.22 -4.75
N ASN A 104 6.67 -14.95 -5.76
CA ASN A 104 5.60 -13.94 -5.73
C ASN A 104 4.24 -14.56 -5.41
N LEU A 105 4.20 -15.83 -5.01
CA LEU A 105 2.97 -16.44 -4.52
C LEU A 105 2.52 -15.73 -3.24
N PRO A 106 1.22 -15.48 -3.08
CA PRO A 106 0.69 -14.89 -1.84
C PRO A 106 0.93 -15.81 -0.64
N ASP A 107 1.23 -15.22 0.51
CA ASP A 107 1.47 -15.94 1.76
C ASP A 107 0.25 -16.81 2.13
N GLU A 108 -0.97 -16.30 1.90
CA GLU A 108 -2.21 -17.02 2.16
C GLU A 108 -2.31 -18.32 1.35
N LEU A 109 -1.71 -18.37 0.17
CA LEU A 109 -1.66 -19.60 -0.63
C LEU A 109 -0.50 -20.50 -0.17
N ILE A 110 0.65 -19.92 0.15
CA ILE A 110 1.85 -20.64 0.63
C ILE A 110 1.59 -21.39 1.93
N ASP A 111 0.81 -20.80 2.84
CA ASP A 111 0.52 -21.32 4.17
C ASP A 111 -0.57 -22.41 4.17
N HIS A 112 -1.32 -22.53 3.07
CA HIS A 112 -2.40 -23.49 2.91
C HIS A 112 -2.21 -24.39 1.68
N PRO A 113 -1.16 -25.24 1.63
CA PRO A 113 -1.02 -26.26 0.60
C PRO A 113 -1.99 -27.41 0.82
N ASP A 114 -2.50 -27.99 -0.28
CA ASP A 114 -3.30 -29.21 -0.22
C ASP A 114 -2.43 -30.42 0.16
N PHE A 115 -1.15 -30.41 -0.23
CA PHE A 115 -0.18 -31.45 0.13
C PHE A 115 1.20 -30.88 0.38
N VAL A 116 1.90 -31.53 1.30
CA VAL A 116 3.29 -31.26 1.62
C VAL A 116 4.08 -32.55 1.50
N GLU A 117 5.24 -32.46 0.85
CA GLU A 117 6.22 -33.53 0.73
C GLU A 117 7.55 -33.03 1.32
N GLU A 118 8.08 -33.77 2.30
CA GLU A 118 9.40 -33.49 2.86
C GLU A 118 10.45 -34.29 2.09
N LEU A 119 11.43 -33.59 1.51
CA LEU A 119 12.53 -34.23 0.80
C LEU A 119 13.59 -34.73 1.79
N PRO A 120 14.42 -35.72 1.40
CA PRO A 120 15.54 -36.20 2.23
C PRO A 120 16.54 -35.11 2.67
N SER A 121 16.53 -33.95 2.00
CA SER A 121 17.35 -32.78 2.37
C SER A 121 16.72 -31.89 3.46
N GLY A 122 15.57 -32.27 4.02
CA GLY A 122 14.77 -31.45 4.94
C GLY A 122 14.00 -30.32 4.25
N ARG A 123 14.01 -30.26 2.91
CA ARG A 123 13.28 -29.24 2.15
C ARG A 123 11.82 -29.64 2.00
N ILE A 124 10.94 -28.67 2.20
CA ILE A 124 9.49 -28.82 2.07
C ILE A 124 9.06 -28.46 0.65
N ARG A 125 8.42 -29.41 -0.05
CA ARG A 125 7.77 -29.19 -1.33
C ARG A 125 6.26 -29.13 -1.13
N ARG A 126 5.64 -28.08 -1.67
CA ARG A 126 4.21 -27.80 -1.54
C ARG A 126 3.50 -28.08 -2.85
N TYR A 127 2.27 -28.59 -2.72
CA TYR A 127 1.38 -28.84 -3.84
C TYR A 127 -0.03 -28.33 -3.56
N TRP A 128 -0.70 -27.90 -4.62
CA TRP A 128 -2.10 -27.50 -4.62
C TRP A 128 -2.84 -28.22 -5.73
N TYR A 129 -4.13 -28.44 -5.55
CA TYR A 129 -5.02 -28.73 -6.66
C TYR A 129 -5.24 -27.48 -7.50
N ARG A 130 -5.41 -27.63 -8.82
CA ARG A 130 -5.76 -26.49 -9.70
C ARG A 130 -7.01 -25.76 -9.20
N ARG A 131 -8.03 -26.50 -8.72
CA ARG A 131 -9.24 -25.90 -8.12
C ARG A 131 -8.95 -24.99 -6.94
N THR A 132 -7.96 -25.31 -6.11
CA THR A 132 -7.56 -24.52 -4.94
C THR A 132 -6.91 -23.21 -5.39
N VAL A 133 -6.02 -23.31 -6.39
CA VAL A 133 -5.37 -22.14 -6.99
C VAL A 133 -6.39 -21.23 -7.69
N TRP A 134 -7.36 -21.79 -8.41
CA TRP A 134 -8.45 -21.03 -9.03
C TRP A 134 -9.37 -20.40 -8.01
N ALA A 135 -9.76 -21.11 -6.95
CA ALA A 135 -10.57 -20.55 -5.88
C ALA A 135 -9.86 -19.37 -5.21
N HIS A 136 -8.55 -19.48 -4.97
CA HIS A 136 -7.74 -18.36 -4.49
C HIS A 136 -7.75 -17.19 -5.50
N ALA A 137 -7.63 -17.48 -6.79
CA ALA A 137 -7.68 -16.45 -7.84
C ALA A 137 -9.06 -15.76 -7.92
N ASP A 138 -10.15 -16.51 -7.76
CA ASP A 138 -11.52 -16.01 -7.77
C ASP A 138 -11.85 -15.20 -6.51
N ALA A 139 -11.21 -15.54 -5.38
CA ALA A 139 -11.30 -14.77 -4.13
C ALA A 139 -10.52 -13.44 -4.18
N ARG A 140 -9.70 -13.18 -5.22
CA ARG A 140 -8.97 -11.91 -5.37
C ARG A 140 -9.97 -10.75 -5.55
N THR A 141 -10.17 -9.97 -4.50
CA THR A 141 -10.99 -8.75 -4.51
C THR A 141 -10.23 -7.57 -5.12
N GLY A 142 -9.72 -7.72 -6.34
CA GLY A 142 -8.91 -6.69 -6.99
C GLY A 142 -7.57 -6.45 -6.28
N ARG A 143 -6.68 -5.70 -6.94
CA ARG A 143 -5.31 -5.40 -6.51
C ARG A 143 -5.26 -4.92 -5.04
N GLN A 144 -4.97 -5.82 -4.10
CA GLN A 144 -4.25 -5.45 -2.88
C GLN A 144 -2.91 -4.94 -3.37
N SER A 145 -2.82 -3.65 -3.61
CA SER A 145 -1.55 -3.03 -3.91
C SER A 145 -0.72 -3.17 -2.64
N THR A 146 0.15 -4.16 -2.61
CA THR A 146 1.33 -4.17 -1.73
C THR A 146 2.32 -3.07 -2.15
N GLY A 147 2.03 -2.34 -3.22
CA GLY A 147 2.68 -1.09 -3.59
C GLY A 147 2.19 0.08 -2.73
N ARG A 148 3.16 0.90 -2.32
CA ARG A 148 2.96 2.22 -1.72
C ARG A 148 1.85 2.98 -2.46
N THR A 149 0.78 3.37 -1.76
CA THR A 149 -0.21 4.31 -2.28
C THR A 149 0.51 5.58 -2.75
N PRO A 150 0.46 5.92 -4.06
CA PRO A 150 0.92 7.21 -4.52
C PRO A 150 0.03 8.26 -3.87
N GLY A 151 0.60 9.09 -2.98
CA GLY A 151 -0.12 10.19 -2.32
C GLY A 151 -0.35 10.07 -0.80
N THR A 152 0.12 9.03 -0.11
CA THR A 152 0.22 9.09 1.37
C THR A 152 1.44 9.93 1.76
N THR A 153 1.33 11.25 1.62
CA THR A 153 2.26 12.26 2.13
C THR A 153 1.88 12.73 3.54
N ASN A 154 1.18 11.90 4.31
CA ASN A 154 0.90 12.17 5.72
C ASN A 154 1.24 10.96 6.60
N ARG A 155 2.46 10.46 6.46
CA ARG A 155 3.15 9.84 7.59
C ARG A 155 4.05 10.93 8.15
N VAL A 156 3.87 11.23 9.44
CA VAL A 156 4.88 11.91 10.25
C VAL A 156 6.24 11.39 9.79
N ARG A 157 7.06 12.27 9.19
CA ARG A 157 8.38 11.90 8.70
C ARG A 157 9.07 11.27 9.91
N LYS A 158 9.35 9.96 9.86
CA LYS A 158 10.10 9.31 10.94
C LYS A 158 11.34 10.20 11.17
N PRO A 159 11.63 10.59 12.42
CA PRO A 159 12.78 11.42 12.71
C PRO A 159 13.99 10.82 11.99
N HIS A 160 14.81 11.66 11.35
CA HIS A 160 16.03 11.18 10.73
C HIS A 160 16.79 10.36 11.78
N PRO A 161 17.45 9.23 11.44
CA PRO A 161 18.10 8.35 12.41
C PRO A 161 19.14 9.02 13.36
N TYR A 162 19.46 10.28 13.10
CA TYR A 162 20.39 11.10 13.89
C TYR A 162 19.77 12.41 14.38
N ALA A 163 18.44 12.61 14.28
CA ALA A 163 17.79 13.90 14.59
C ALA A 163 18.16 14.45 15.98
N ASP A 164 18.39 13.55 16.95
CA ASP A 164 18.80 13.88 18.32
C ASP A 164 20.25 13.46 18.62
N ASP A 165 21.07 13.20 17.60
CA ASP A 165 22.47 12.79 17.80
C ASP A 165 23.36 14.02 18.06
N PRO A 166 24.00 14.14 19.25
CA PRO A 166 24.84 15.28 19.58
C PRO A 166 26.03 15.45 18.61
N ARG A 167 26.41 14.40 17.88
CA ARG A 167 27.48 14.44 16.88
C ARG A 167 27.11 15.23 15.62
N LEU A 168 25.82 15.50 15.38
CA LEU A 168 25.40 16.39 14.28
C LEU A 168 25.90 17.82 14.49
N HIS A 169 26.07 18.27 15.73
CA HIS A 169 26.57 19.61 16.04
C HIS A 169 28.02 19.78 15.60
N ALA A 170 28.87 18.81 15.93
CA ALA A 170 30.25 18.78 15.47
C ALA A 170 30.34 18.70 13.94
N ALA A 171 29.44 17.96 13.28
CA ALA A 171 29.38 17.88 11.82
C ALA A 171 28.96 19.21 11.18
N ALA A 172 27.95 19.88 11.73
CA ALA A 172 27.47 21.19 11.26
C ALA A 172 28.53 22.30 11.46
N GLN A 173 29.19 22.33 12.62
CA GLN A 173 30.30 23.25 12.88
C GLN A 173 31.44 23.06 11.89
N LEU A 174 31.84 21.81 11.62
CA LEU A 174 32.92 21.51 10.68
C LEU A 174 32.57 21.97 9.24
N LEU A 175 31.31 21.80 8.83
CA LEU A 175 30.84 22.30 7.53
C LEU A 175 30.82 23.84 7.47
N ALA A 176 30.43 24.51 8.55
CA ALA A 176 30.44 25.97 8.64
C ALA A 176 31.87 26.54 8.62
N GLU A 177 32.80 25.91 9.33
CA GLU A 177 34.24 26.25 9.32
C GLU A 177 34.83 26.10 7.92
N ALA A 178 34.58 24.96 7.25
CA ALA A 178 35.04 24.71 5.89
C ALA A 178 34.48 25.75 4.90
N LYS A 179 33.18 26.07 5.00
CA LYS A 179 32.54 27.10 4.17
C LYS A 179 33.13 28.49 4.41
N LYS A 180 33.41 28.87 5.66
CA LYS A 180 34.05 30.15 6.01
C LYS A 180 35.49 30.23 5.50
N ALA A 181 36.21 29.10 5.50
CA ALA A 181 37.56 28.98 4.96
C ALA A 181 37.61 28.87 3.42
N GLY A 182 36.45 28.80 2.74
CA GLY A 182 36.38 28.60 1.29
C GLY A 182 36.83 27.20 0.84
N CYS A 183 36.87 26.22 1.75
CA CYS A 183 37.30 24.86 1.46
C CYS A 183 36.12 23.95 1.07
N ASP A 184 36.38 23.04 0.13
CA ASP A 184 35.44 21.99 -0.29
C ASP A 184 35.33 20.88 0.78
N ARG A 185 34.26 20.08 0.69
CA ARG A 185 33.89 18.98 1.59
C ARG A 185 34.87 17.80 1.58
N ARG A 186 35.82 17.77 0.67
CA ARG A 186 36.84 16.71 0.53
C ARG A 186 37.66 16.60 1.82
N GLY A 187 37.76 15.39 2.36
CA GLY A 187 38.53 15.10 3.58
C GLY A 187 37.80 15.38 4.90
N LEU A 188 36.67 16.10 4.90
CA LEU A 188 35.94 16.41 6.14
C LEU A 188 35.38 15.16 6.84
N GLY A 189 35.06 14.10 6.08
CA GLY A 189 34.62 12.82 6.64
C GLY A 189 35.71 12.13 7.48
N VAL A 190 36.95 12.15 7.01
CA VAL A 190 38.12 11.59 7.71
C VAL A 190 38.44 12.42 8.95
N GLU A 191 38.38 13.75 8.82
CA GLU A 191 38.62 14.67 9.92
C GLU A 191 37.58 14.53 11.02
N LEU A 192 36.29 14.50 10.68
CA LEU A 192 35.21 14.29 11.64
C LEU A 192 35.28 12.90 12.29
N ALA A 193 35.66 11.86 11.54
CA ALA A 193 35.86 10.52 12.06
C ALA A 193 36.95 10.47 13.13
N ARG A 194 38.08 11.14 12.87
CA ARG A 194 39.18 11.26 13.85
C ARG A 194 38.76 12.04 15.08
N ARG A 195 38.07 13.18 14.92
CA ARG A 195 37.60 14.02 16.03
C ARG A 195 36.64 13.30 16.97
N LEU A 196 35.75 12.46 16.43
CA LEU A 196 34.69 11.80 17.20
C LEU A 196 34.98 10.34 17.55
N GLY A 197 36.13 9.78 17.12
CA GLY A 197 36.46 8.37 17.33
C GLY A 197 35.46 7.40 16.65
N ILE A 198 34.91 7.78 15.50
CA ILE A 198 33.91 7.00 14.76
C ILE A 198 34.44 6.54 13.41
N THR A 199 33.75 5.60 12.76
CA THR A 199 34.09 5.20 11.40
C THR A 199 33.87 6.36 10.40
N GLU A 200 34.69 6.42 9.35
CA GLU A 200 34.54 7.40 8.27
C GLU A 200 33.16 7.34 7.63
N ARG A 201 32.60 6.14 7.46
CA ARG A 201 31.25 5.94 6.91
C ARG A 201 30.17 6.58 7.80
N THR A 202 30.32 6.51 9.13
CA THR A 202 29.40 7.18 10.07
C THR A 202 29.57 8.70 10.01
N ALA A 203 30.81 9.19 9.94
CA ALA A 203 31.12 10.62 9.84
C ALA A 203 30.55 11.24 8.55
N GLN A 204 30.70 10.58 7.40
CA GLN A 204 30.11 11.02 6.14
C GLN A 204 28.58 11.11 6.20
N ARG A 205 27.93 10.14 6.85
CA ARG A 205 26.47 10.15 7.04
C ARG A 205 25.99 11.30 7.93
N LEU A 206 26.75 11.62 8.99
CA LEU A 206 26.46 12.77 9.86
C LEU A 206 26.62 14.09 9.10
N LEU A 207 27.68 14.25 8.29
CA LEU A 207 27.87 15.43 7.45
C LEU A 207 26.76 15.58 6.41
N THR A 208 26.24 14.48 5.84
CA THR A 208 25.12 14.54 4.88
C THR A 208 23.81 14.87 5.58
N ALA A 209 23.60 14.34 6.80
CA ALA A 209 22.42 14.64 7.59
C ALA A 209 22.38 16.12 8.03
N ALA A 210 23.51 16.68 8.46
CA ALA A 210 23.63 18.08 8.85
C ALA A 210 23.39 19.06 7.69
N GLU A 211 23.70 18.68 6.45
CA GLU A 211 23.46 19.49 5.26
C GLU A 211 22.00 19.44 4.78
N GLY A 212 21.30 18.32 5.04
CA GLY A 212 19.92 18.08 4.61
C GLY A 212 18.82 18.58 5.57
N ASP A 213 19.17 19.11 6.74
CA ASP A 213 18.22 19.61 7.74
C ASP A 213 18.50 21.08 8.14
N PRO A 214 18.07 22.06 7.32
CA PRO A 214 18.33 23.48 7.60
C PRO A 214 17.48 24.07 8.74
N SER A 215 16.62 23.29 9.42
CA SER A 215 15.65 23.82 10.39
C SER A 215 15.95 23.55 11.88
N SER A 216 17.06 22.90 12.25
CA SER A 216 17.37 22.61 13.67
C SER A 216 18.52 23.44 14.28
N TYR A 217 19.17 24.33 13.54
CA TYR A 217 20.27 25.17 14.04
C TYR A 217 19.88 26.63 14.20
N GLY A 218 19.01 26.87 15.18
CA GLY A 218 18.63 28.21 15.63
C GLY A 218 18.72 28.31 17.14
N MET A 219 19.93 28.28 17.70
CA MET A 219 20.16 28.76 19.07
C MET A 219 20.62 30.23 18.96
N ARG A 220 19.68 31.15 19.23
CA ARG A 220 19.97 32.56 19.51
C ARG A 220 20.53 32.68 20.95
N PRO A 221 21.31 33.75 21.22
CA PRO A 221 22.26 33.83 22.34
C PRO A 221 21.64 33.75 23.73
#